data_AF-A0A7C1UH71-F1
#
_entry.id   AF-A0A7C1UH71-F1
#
_cell.length_a   1.000
_cell.length_b   1.000
_cell.length_c   1.000
_cell.angle_alpha   90.00
_cell.angle_beta   90.00
_cell.angle_gamma   90.00
#
_symmetry.space_group_name_H-M   'P 1'
#
loop_
_entity.id
_entity.type
_entity.pdbx_description
1 polymer ?
#
loop_
_entity_poly.entity_id
_entity_poly.type
_entity_poly.pdbx_seq_one_letter_code
_entity_poly.pdbx_strand_id
1 'polypeptide(L)'
;MGRLPMTEDRFESAWRAVDGVEGWMTRDQARRIWDAVVAAGSRSMGGRPVFVEIGSYRGRSVIVAARAASGDTELVAIDPHAGNDRGPGQWEGTAVEGQSDHEAFWANLVRAGVADRVRHVRSFSSEALDEVQGPVDVLYIDGAHRYRPASADIRAWGARVAPGGVMLIHDAFSSVGVTLALLVHLLPSAEWTYEGRSGSMVQYRRSVPAGWERLAGVARQLSSLGWFARNLLVKTAMVTRLRPLARVLGHDGETWPY
;
A
#
# COMPACT_ATOMS: atom_id res chain seq x y z
N MET A 1 -2.36 -8.51 31.38
CA MET A 1 -1.45 -7.36 31.21
C MET A 1 -0.05 -7.91 30.96
N GLY A 2 0.55 -7.64 29.78
CA GLY A 2 1.92 -8.07 29.45
C GLY A 2 2.09 -8.94 28.19
N ARG A 3 1.85 -8.39 26.99
CA ARG A 3 2.39 -8.95 25.72
C ARG A 3 2.65 -7.89 24.62
N LEU A 4 2.63 -6.60 24.96
CA LEU A 4 2.79 -5.47 24.02
C LEU A 4 4.24 -4.96 23.79
N PRO A 5 5.23 -5.08 24.72
CA PRO A 5 6.52 -4.43 24.51
C PRO A 5 7.33 -5.03 23.35
N MET A 6 7.29 -6.37 23.19
CA MET A 6 8.04 -7.06 22.14
C MET A 6 7.58 -6.72 20.71
N THR A 7 6.30 -6.44 20.49
CA THR A 7 5.80 -6.07 19.16
C THR A 7 6.11 -4.63 18.82
N GLU A 8 6.05 -3.73 19.82
CA GLU A 8 6.40 -2.33 19.63
C GLU A 8 7.90 -2.17 19.34
N ASP A 9 8.75 -2.84 20.11
CA ASP A 9 10.21 -2.83 19.89
C ASP A 9 10.58 -3.37 18.51
N ARG A 10 9.87 -4.41 18.04
CA ARG A 10 10.07 -4.96 16.69
C ARG A 10 9.66 -3.99 15.59
N PHE A 11 8.53 -3.29 15.74
CA PHE A 11 8.13 -2.28 14.76
C PHE A 11 9.12 -1.13 14.74
N GLU A 12 9.57 -0.63 15.90
CA GLU A 12 10.56 0.44 15.96
C GLU A 12 11.86 0.06 15.25
N SER A 13 12.31 -1.18 15.41
CA SER A 13 13.45 -1.70 14.66
C SER A 13 13.20 -1.70 13.14
N ALA A 14 12.00 -2.08 12.70
CA ALA A 14 11.64 -2.08 11.28
C ALA A 14 11.50 -0.68 10.70
N TRP A 15 10.97 0.26 11.47
CA TRP A 15 10.88 1.66 11.08
C TRP A 15 12.25 2.29 10.91
N ARG A 16 13.19 2.04 11.83
CA ARG A 16 14.60 2.48 11.67
C ARG A 16 15.28 1.84 10.46
N ALA A 17 14.93 0.59 10.12
CA ALA A 17 15.52 -0.10 8.97
C ALA A 17 15.18 0.58 7.62
N VAL A 18 14.09 1.36 7.57
CA VAL A 18 13.71 2.12 6.38
C VAL A 18 14.19 3.56 6.40
N ASP A 19 14.95 3.99 7.41
CA ASP A 19 15.59 5.30 7.40
C ASP A 19 16.53 5.41 6.19
N GLY A 20 16.42 6.54 5.48
CA GLY A 20 17.15 6.78 4.23
C GLY A 20 16.68 5.98 3.01
N VAL A 21 15.66 5.11 3.13
CA VAL A 21 15.01 4.47 1.96
C VAL A 21 14.03 5.47 1.34
N GLU A 22 14.32 5.94 0.14
CA GLU A 22 13.41 6.83 -0.61
C GLU A 22 12.09 6.13 -0.94
N GLY A 23 10.98 6.85 -0.79
CA GLY A 23 9.62 6.36 -1.03
C GLY A 23 8.60 7.12 -0.17
N TRP A 24 7.32 7.09 -0.57
CA TRP A 24 6.26 7.86 0.07
C TRP A 24 5.41 6.96 0.98
N MET A 25 5.87 6.77 2.22
CA MET A 25 5.13 6.03 3.23
C MET A 25 5.37 6.63 4.61
N THR A 26 4.29 7.07 5.26
CA THR A 26 4.30 7.59 6.63
C THR A 26 4.47 6.47 7.67
N ARG A 27 4.83 6.83 8.90
CA ARG A 27 4.98 5.85 10.00
C ARG A 27 3.69 5.11 10.30
N ASP A 28 2.54 5.79 10.26
CA ASP A 28 1.25 5.17 10.55
C ASP A 28 0.80 4.23 9.42
N GLN A 29 1.15 4.55 8.17
CA GLN A 29 0.95 3.66 7.02
C GLN A 29 1.84 2.41 7.12
N ALA A 30 3.11 2.58 7.49
CA ALA A 30 4.02 1.47 7.77
C ALA A 30 3.49 0.58 8.90
N ARG A 31 2.95 1.17 9.97
CA ARG A 31 2.30 0.43 11.06
C ARG A 31 1.14 -0.42 10.57
N ARG A 32 0.35 0.11 9.63
CA ARG A 32 -0.77 -0.61 9.05
C ARG A 32 -0.37 -1.84 8.24
N ILE A 33 0.69 -1.72 7.43
CA ILE A 33 1.30 -2.86 6.72
C ILE A 33 1.82 -3.88 7.73
N TRP A 34 2.56 -3.42 8.75
CA TRP A 34 3.10 -4.26 9.80
C TRP A 34 2.02 -5.09 10.51
N ASP A 35 0.96 -4.43 10.98
CA ASP A 35 -0.13 -5.08 11.72
C ASP A 35 -0.89 -6.08 10.85
N ALA A 36 -1.11 -5.75 9.58
CA ALA A 36 -1.73 -6.66 8.60
C ALA A 36 -0.91 -7.95 8.43
N VAL A 37 0.41 -7.83 8.27
CA VAL A 37 1.31 -8.98 8.10
C VAL A 37 1.42 -9.82 9.39
N VAL A 38 1.55 -9.17 10.55
CA VAL A 38 1.56 -9.89 11.85
C VAL A 38 0.24 -10.64 12.08
N ALA A 39 -0.90 -10.02 11.75
CA ALA A 39 -2.21 -10.64 11.86
C ALA A 39 -2.40 -11.83 10.90
N ALA A 40 -1.83 -11.77 9.69
CA ALA A 40 -1.85 -12.89 8.75
C ALA A 40 -1.09 -14.10 9.29
N GLY A 41 0.13 -13.90 9.80
CA GLY A 41 0.91 -14.98 10.43
C GLY A 41 0.19 -15.64 11.61
N SER A 42 -0.58 -14.87 12.38
CA SER A 42 -1.31 -15.40 13.55
C SER A 42 -2.58 -16.19 13.18
N ARG A 43 -3.15 -15.98 11.99
CA ARG A 43 -4.38 -16.64 11.52
C ARG A 43 -4.13 -17.97 10.82
N SER A 44 -2.91 -18.19 10.34
CA SER A 44 -2.58 -19.33 9.51
C SER A 44 -2.57 -20.61 10.35
N MET A 45 -3.69 -21.35 10.36
CA MET A 45 -3.82 -22.65 11.05
C MET A 45 -3.15 -23.78 10.24
N GLY A 46 -1.85 -23.64 9.97
CA GLY A 46 -1.03 -24.66 9.30
C GLY A 46 -0.68 -24.39 7.83
N GLY A 47 -1.12 -23.26 7.27
CA GLY A 47 -0.71 -22.79 5.94
C GLY A 47 0.41 -21.76 6.00
N ARG A 48 1.14 -21.58 4.90
CA ARG A 48 2.13 -20.52 4.75
C ARG A 48 1.44 -19.20 4.38
N PRO A 49 1.51 -18.13 5.21
CA PRO A 49 0.90 -16.85 4.85
C PRO A 49 1.53 -16.27 3.58
N VAL A 50 0.73 -15.62 2.73
CA VAL A 50 1.21 -14.99 1.50
C VAL A 50 0.97 -13.48 1.52
N PHE A 51 2.05 -12.71 1.44
CA PHE A 51 2.04 -11.26 1.25
C PHE A 51 2.45 -10.91 -0.18
N VAL A 52 1.65 -10.08 -0.85
CA VAL A 52 1.96 -9.54 -2.18
C VAL A 52 1.93 -8.02 -2.13
N GLU A 53 2.99 -7.39 -2.62
CA GLU A 53 3.06 -5.95 -2.90
C GLU A 53 3.11 -5.71 -4.41
N ILE A 54 2.33 -4.74 -4.89
CA ILE A 54 2.36 -4.23 -6.26
C ILE A 54 2.81 -2.78 -6.22
N GLY A 55 3.91 -2.46 -6.89
CA GLY A 55 4.60 -1.17 -6.75
C GLY A 55 5.52 -1.19 -5.54
N SER A 56 6.78 -1.53 -5.77
CA SER A 56 7.79 -1.69 -4.72
C SER A 56 8.81 -0.56 -4.71
N TYR A 57 8.95 0.18 -5.82
CA TYR A 57 9.89 1.29 -5.98
C TYR A 57 11.28 0.92 -5.42
N ARG A 58 11.73 1.58 -4.35
CA ARG A 58 13.03 1.32 -3.69
C ARG A 58 12.94 0.50 -2.40
N GLY A 59 11.80 -0.16 -2.17
CA GLY A 59 11.63 -1.22 -1.18
C GLY A 59 11.19 -0.77 0.22
N ARG A 60 10.77 0.49 0.39
CA ARG A 60 10.44 1.05 1.72
C ARG A 60 9.36 0.24 2.44
N SER A 61 8.25 -0.06 1.76
CA SER A 61 7.11 -0.81 2.30
C SER A 61 7.40 -2.31 2.44
N VAL A 62 8.02 -2.95 1.43
CA VAL A 62 8.36 -4.38 1.53
C VAL A 62 9.33 -4.68 2.66
N ILE A 63 10.27 -3.77 2.99
CA ILE A 63 11.16 -3.96 4.15
C ILE A 63 10.35 -4.04 5.45
N VAL A 64 9.33 -3.20 5.61
CA VAL A 64 8.44 -3.23 6.78
C VAL A 64 7.66 -4.54 6.82
N ALA A 65 7.09 -4.96 5.69
CA ALA A 65 6.37 -6.23 5.58
C ALA A 65 7.27 -7.43 5.91
N ALA A 66 8.49 -7.47 5.36
CA ALA A 66 9.44 -8.56 5.57
C ALA A 66 9.91 -8.67 7.03
N ARG A 67 10.09 -7.52 7.72
CA ARG A 67 10.45 -7.52 9.16
C ARG A 67 9.28 -7.86 10.07
N ALA A 68 8.04 -7.63 9.63
CA ALA A 68 6.82 -8.03 10.33
C ALA A 68 6.59 -9.55 10.24
N ALA A 69 6.78 -10.09 9.03
CA ALA A 69 6.50 -11.45 8.63
C ALA A 69 7.21 -12.53 9.47
N SER A 70 6.50 -13.62 9.75
CA SER A 70 7.07 -14.85 10.29
C SER A 70 8.00 -15.50 9.26
N GLY A 71 8.96 -16.32 9.73
CA GLY A 71 10.01 -16.88 8.87
C GLY A 71 9.49 -17.74 7.71
N ASP A 72 8.30 -18.31 7.85
CA ASP A 72 7.61 -19.07 6.83
C ASP A 72 6.81 -18.19 5.85
N THR A 73 6.43 -16.96 6.17
CA THR A 73 5.61 -16.12 5.26
C THR A 73 6.28 -15.95 3.89
N GLU A 74 5.51 -16.20 2.82
CA GLU A 74 5.93 -15.90 1.45
C GLU A 74 5.74 -14.41 1.17
N LEU A 75 6.81 -13.73 0.77
CA LEU A 75 6.84 -12.29 0.49
C LEU A 75 7.15 -12.08 -0.99
N VAL A 76 6.18 -11.56 -1.73
CA VAL A 76 6.33 -11.26 -3.16
C VAL A 76 6.19 -9.76 -3.40
N ALA A 77 7.23 -9.16 -3.98
CA ALA A 77 7.25 -7.78 -4.42
C ALA A 77 7.19 -7.73 -5.95
N ILE A 78 6.21 -7.04 -6.51
CA ILE A 78 5.97 -6.95 -7.95
C ILE A 78 6.15 -5.51 -8.40
N ASP A 79 7.21 -5.25 -9.16
CA ASP A 79 7.46 -3.95 -9.77
C ASP A 79 8.22 -4.15 -11.08
N PRO A 80 7.74 -3.60 -12.21
CA PRO A 80 8.49 -3.71 -13.47
C PRO A 80 9.83 -2.96 -13.41
N HIS A 81 9.97 -1.97 -12.51
CA HIS A 81 11.07 -1.01 -12.48
C HIS A 81 11.33 -0.42 -13.87
N ALA A 82 10.24 -0.01 -14.54
CA ALA A 82 10.24 0.50 -15.91
C ALA A 82 10.56 2.00 -16.00
N GLY A 83 10.59 2.69 -14.85
CA GLY A 83 10.93 4.12 -14.76
C GLY A 83 9.72 5.06 -14.89
N ASN A 84 8.54 4.58 -15.26
CA ASN A 84 7.30 5.36 -15.26
C ASN A 84 6.52 5.21 -13.94
N ASP A 85 5.56 6.11 -13.71
CA ASP A 85 4.65 6.10 -12.56
C ASP A 85 5.35 5.93 -11.19
N ARG A 86 6.58 6.45 -11.08
CA ARG A 86 7.45 6.26 -9.90
C ARG A 86 6.96 7.00 -8.66
N GLY A 87 6.21 8.09 -8.83
CA GLY A 87 5.76 8.98 -7.76
C GLY A 87 5.23 10.32 -8.27
N PRO A 88 4.99 11.30 -7.38
CA PRO A 88 4.40 12.58 -7.76
C PRO A 88 5.21 13.33 -8.81
N GLY A 89 4.59 13.60 -9.95
CA GLY A 89 5.24 14.29 -11.07
C GLY A 89 6.20 13.41 -11.89
N GLN A 90 6.38 12.13 -11.51
CA GLN A 90 7.24 11.15 -12.19
C GLN A 90 6.38 10.13 -12.96
N TRP A 91 5.46 10.63 -13.79
CA TRP A 91 4.53 9.80 -14.57
C TRP A 91 5.23 9.11 -15.74
N GLU A 92 6.16 9.81 -16.36
CA GLU A 92 7.06 9.32 -17.39
C GLU A 92 8.44 9.11 -16.79
N GLY A 93 9.22 8.24 -17.41
CA GLY A 93 10.64 8.10 -17.11
C GLY A 93 11.30 7.10 -18.04
N THR A 94 12.55 6.81 -17.74
CA THR A 94 13.45 6.06 -18.62
C THR A 94 13.81 4.71 -18.05
N ALA A 95 14.25 3.80 -18.93
CA ALA A 95 14.80 2.51 -18.51
C ALA A 95 16.01 2.67 -17.56
N VAL A 96 16.78 3.75 -17.69
CA VAL A 96 17.91 4.07 -16.81
C VAL A 96 17.43 4.39 -15.39
N GLU A 97 16.41 5.24 -15.27
CA GLU A 97 15.80 5.56 -13.97
C GLU A 97 15.19 4.31 -13.34
N GLY A 98 14.47 3.51 -14.13
CA GLY A 98 13.92 2.23 -13.69
C GLY A 98 14.99 1.27 -13.18
N GLN A 99 16.09 1.13 -13.92
CA GLN A 99 17.23 0.30 -13.50
C GLN A 99 17.88 0.83 -12.22
N SER A 100 18.03 2.14 -12.07
CA SER A 100 18.54 2.76 -10.84
C SER A 100 17.66 2.45 -9.63
N ASP A 101 16.34 2.44 -9.78
CA ASP A 101 15.43 2.04 -8.70
C ASP A 101 15.54 0.57 -8.35
N HIS A 102 15.64 -0.30 -9.35
CA HIS A 102 15.82 -1.72 -9.12
C HIS A 102 17.12 -2.01 -8.35
N GLU A 103 18.20 -1.31 -8.67
CA GLU A 103 19.47 -1.42 -7.94
C GLU A 103 19.34 -0.88 -6.51
N ALA A 104 18.70 0.28 -6.34
CA ALA A 104 18.44 0.85 -5.03
C ALA A 104 17.52 -0.04 -4.17
N PHE A 105 16.51 -0.68 -4.78
CA PHE A 105 15.64 -1.65 -4.13
C PHE A 105 16.46 -2.77 -3.49
N TRP A 106 17.31 -3.45 -4.27
CA TRP A 106 18.14 -4.53 -3.74
C TRP A 106 19.15 -4.05 -2.71
N ALA A 107 19.82 -2.91 -2.93
CA ALA A 107 20.75 -2.34 -1.97
C ALA A 107 20.07 -2.04 -0.62
N ASN A 108 18.83 -1.52 -0.65
CA ASN A 108 18.05 -1.25 0.55
C ASN A 108 17.61 -2.53 1.25
N LEU A 109 17.15 -3.55 0.52
CA LEU A 109 16.78 -4.84 1.09
C LEU A 109 17.97 -5.54 1.77
N VAL A 110 19.17 -5.47 1.16
CA VAL A 110 20.41 -6.00 1.75
C VAL A 110 20.78 -5.24 3.01
N ARG A 111 20.78 -3.90 2.95
CA ARG A 111 21.05 -3.05 4.12
C ARG A 111 20.06 -3.30 5.26
N ALA A 112 18.80 -3.55 4.92
CA ALA A 112 17.75 -3.90 5.87
C ALA A 112 17.76 -5.38 6.29
N GLY A 113 18.68 -6.22 5.79
CA GLY A 113 18.82 -7.61 6.20
C GLY A 113 17.61 -8.49 5.89
N VAL A 114 16.89 -8.20 4.79
CA VAL A 114 15.69 -8.95 4.37
C VAL A 114 15.73 -9.41 2.91
N ALA A 115 16.85 -9.19 2.21
CA ALA A 115 16.98 -9.50 0.78
C ALA A 115 16.73 -10.98 0.45
N ASP A 116 17.14 -11.89 1.32
CA ASP A 116 16.96 -13.34 1.21
C ASP A 116 15.51 -13.80 1.43
N ARG A 117 14.67 -12.94 2.02
CA ARG A 117 13.27 -13.25 2.35
C ARG A 117 12.27 -12.76 1.32
N VAL A 118 12.65 -11.81 0.47
CA VAL A 118 11.74 -11.18 -0.49
C VAL A 118 12.00 -11.73 -1.89
N ARG A 119 10.96 -12.29 -2.51
CA ARG A 119 11.00 -12.63 -3.92
C ARG A 119 10.55 -11.43 -4.73
N HIS A 120 11.45 -10.87 -5.53
CA HIS A 120 11.13 -9.80 -6.46
C HIS A 120 10.71 -10.35 -7.82
N VAL A 121 9.55 -9.92 -8.31
CA VAL A 121 9.01 -10.25 -9.63
C VAL A 121 9.08 -8.98 -10.48
N ARG A 122 10.12 -8.88 -11.28
CA ARG A 122 10.36 -7.70 -12.13
C ARG A 122 9.49 -7.73 -13.39
N SER A 123 8.20 -7.47 -13.24
CA SER A 123 7.22 -7.48 -14.35
C SER A 123 6.02 -6.59 -14.02
N PHE A 124 5.16 -6.33 -15.02
CA PHE A 124 3.90 -5.66 -14.77
C PHE A 124 2.96 -6.55 -13.96
N SER A 125 2.16 -5.96 -13.08
CA SER A 125 1.18 -6.67 -12.25
C SER A 125 0.16 -7.49 -13.07
N SER A 126 -0.13 -7.08 -14.30
CA SER A 126 -0.99 -7.81 -15.23
C SER A 126 -0.39 -9.11 -15.75
N GLU A 127 0.92 -9.25 -15.70
CA GLU A 127 1.68 -10.41 -16.19
C GLU A 127 2.12 -11.34 -15.04
N ALA A 128 2.09 -10.83 -13.80
CA ALA A 128 2.61 -11.53 -12.62
C ALA A 128 1.58 -12.43 -11.88
N LEU A 129 0.35 -12.58 -12.36
CA LEU A 129 -0.70 -13.33 -11.63
C LEU A 129 -0.34 -14.80 -11.39
N ASP A 130 0.37 -15.42 -12.34
CA ASP A 130 0.79 -16.82 -12.27
C ASP A 130 2.08 -17.00 -11.46
N GLU A 131 2.77 -15.90 -11.14
CA GLU A 131 3.97 -15.92 -10.31
C GLU A 131 3.64 -16.19 -8.84
N VAL A 132 2.42 -15.90 -8.39
CA VAL A 132 1.98 -16.16 -7.02
C VAL A 132 1.06 -17.37 -7.03
N GLN A 133 1.36 -18.36 -6.19
CA GLN A 133 0.56 -19.57 -6.10
C GLN A 133 -0.42 -19.49 -4.93
N GLY A 134 -1.66 -19.93 -5.14
CA GLY A 134 -2.67 -19.95 -4.09
C GLY A 134 -3.24 -18.57 -3.71
N PRO A 135 -3.97 -18.51 -2.57
CA PRO A 135 -4.62 -17.29 -2.10
C PRO A 135 -3.65 -16.36 -1.37
N VAL A 136 -3.94 -15.06 -1.42
CA VAL A 136 -3.13 -13.99 -0.80
C VAL A 136 -3.73 -13.58 0.54
N ASP A 137 -2.95 -13.58 1.63
CA ASP A 137 -3.43 -13.15 2.95
C ASP A 137 -3.40 -11.64 3.13
N VAL A 138 -2.40 -11.00 2.54
CA VAL A 138 -2.19 -9.56 2.58
C VAL A 138 -1.78 -9.08 1.19
N LEU A 139 -2.64 -8.28 0.57
CA LEU A 139 -2.35 -7.61 -0.69
C LEU A 139 -2.12 -6.13 -0.43
N TYR A 140 -0.99 -5.58 -0.87
CA TYR A 140 -0.70 -4.16 -0.85
C TYR A 140 -0.58 -3.62 -2.28
N ILE A 141 -1.41 -2.65 -2.65
CA ILE A 141 -1.42 -2.02 -3.99
C ILE A 141 -0.96 -0.56 -3.88
N ASP A 142 0.17 -0.26 -4.52
CA ASP A 142 0.83 1.06 -4.57
C ASP A 142 1.59 1.29 -5.90
N GLY A 143 1.18 0.59 -6.97
CA GLY A 143 1.85 0.67 -8.28
C GLY A 143 1.31 1.78 -9.16
N ALA A 144 0.05 1.67 -9.57
CA ALA A 144 -0.52 2.56 -10.58
C ALA A 144 -1.54 3.54 -10.01
N HIS A 145 -1.41 4.81 -10.42
CA HIS A 145 -2.22 5.91 -9.90
C HIS A 145 -3.34 6.35 -10.86
N ARG A 146 -3.36 5.81 -12.08
CA ARG A 146 -4.43 6.04 -13.08
C ARG A 146 -5.59 5.07 -12.87
N TYR A 147 -6.82 5.50 -13.20
CA TYR A 147 -8.04 4.71 -12.96
C TYR A 147 -7.98 3.29 -13.54
N ARG A 148 -7.65 3.15 -14.83
CA ARG A 148 -7.65 1.85 -15.53
C ARG A 148 -6.70 0.84 -14.91
N PRO A 149 -5.39 1.13 -14.75
CA PRO A 149 -4.47 0.17 -14.15
C PRO A 149 -4.78 -0.10 -12.67
N ALA A 150 -5.12 0.92 -11.87
CA ALA A 150 -5.55 0.72 -10.48
C ALA A 150 -6.79 -0.20 -10.38
N SER A 151 -7.77 -0.01 -11.26
CA SER A 151 -8.96 -0.87 -11.33
C SER A 151 -8.63 -2.30 -11.73
N ALA A 152 -7.67 -2.49 -12.64
CA ALA A 152 -7.20 -3.80 -13.06
C ALA A 152 -6.54 -4.53 -11.88
N ASP A 153 -5.65 -3.85 -11.14
CA ASP A 153 -4.99 -4.41 -9.96
C ASP A 153 -6.00 -4.78 -8.87
N ILE A 154 -6.89 -3.84 -8.51
CA ILE A 154 -7.93 -4.06 -7.49
C ILE A 154 -8.79 -5.29 -7.83
N ARG A 155 -9.16 -5.46 -9.10
CA ARG A 155 -10.02 -6.58 -9.50
C ARG A 155 -9.26 -7.90 -9.58
N ALA A 156 -8.15 -7.92 -10.32
CA ALA A 156 -7.42 -9.16 -10.61
C ALA A 156 -6.74 -9.70 -9.36
N TRP A 157 -6.02 -8.85 -8.63
CA TRP A 157 -5.33 -9.24 -7.40
C TRP A 157 -6.27 -9.31 -6.20
N GLY A 158 -7.28 -8.42 -6.12
CA GLY A 158 -8.29 -8.51 -5.07
C GLY A 158 -9.05 -9.85 -5.09
N ALA A 159 -9.32 -10.41 -6.26
CA ALA A 159 -9.95 -11.73 -6.39
C ALA A 159 -9.10 -12.87 -5.79
N ARG A 160 -7.77 -12.69 -5.71
CA ARG A 160 -6.82 -13.65 -5.13
C ARG A 160 -6.75 -13.60 -3.61
N VAL A 161 -7.26 -12.55 -2.96
CA VAL A 161 -7.16 -12.39 -1.50
C VAL A 161 -8.00 -13.46 -0.79
N ALA A 162 -7.46 -14.18 0.17
CA ALA A 162 -8.18 -15.21 0.92
C ALA A 162 -9.40 -14.64 1.66
N PRO A 163 -10.47 -15.43 1.91
CA PRO A 163 -11.48 -15.07 2.90
C PRO A 163 -10.83 -14.71 4.25
N GLY A 164 -11.19 -13.56 4.82
CA GLY A 164 -10.57 -13.00 6.03
C GLY A 164 -9.22 -12.31 5.81
N GLY A 165 -8.64 -12.41 4.61
CA GLY A 165 -7.46 -11.67 4.18
C GLY A 165 -7.73 -10.17 4.01
N VAL A 166 -6.66 -9.39 3.86
CA VAL A 166 -6.74 -7.93 3.80
C VAL A 166 -6.12 -7.39 2.52
N MET A 167 -6.70 -6.30 2.03
CA MET A 167 -6.20 -5.52 0.92
C MET A 167 -5.96 -4.08 1.39
N LEU A 168 -4.71 -3.64 1.33
CA LEU A 168 -4.29 -2.27 1.56
C LEU A 168 -4.08 -1.59 0.20
N ILE A 169 -4.57 -0.37 0.04
CA ILE A 169 -4.43 0.39 -1.20
C ILE A 169 -3.97 1.79 -0.83
N HIS A 170 -2.82 2.19 -1.38
CA HIS A 170 -2.26 3.52 -1.16
C HIS A 170 -2.92 4.54 -2.09
N ASP A 171 -2.67 5.83 -1.85
CA ASP A 171 -3.16 6.95 -2.66
C ASP A 171 -4.69 7.08 -2.83
N ALA A 172 -5.46 6.36 -2.02
CA ALA A 172 -6.87 6.58 -1.84
C ALA A 172 -7.13 7.99 -1.33
N PHE A 173 -8.07 8.70 -1.94
CA PHE A 173 -8.40 10.08 -1.59
C PHE A 173 -7.22 11.06 -1.73
N SER A 174 -6.16 10.68 -2.45
CA SER A 174 -5.08 11.57 -2.90
C SER A 174 -4.93 11.51 -4.43
N SER A 175 -5.17 10.36 -5.06
CA SER A 175 -5.30 10.21 -6.52
C SER A 175 -6.77 10.13 -6.96
N VAL A 176 -7.15 10.89 -7.99
CA VAL A 176 -8.49 10.79 -8.61
C VAL A 176 -8.71 9.39 -9.19
N GLY A 177 -7.69 8.83 -9.85
CA GLY A 177 -7.80 7.53 -10.51
C GLY A 177 -8.03 6.40 -9.52
N VAL A 178 -7.22 6.36 -8.45
CA VAL A 178 -7.36 5.36 -7.38
C VAL A 178 -8.68 5.54 -6.65
N THR A 179 -9.03 6.77 -6.25
CA THR A 179 -10.28 7.05 -5.53
C THR A 179 -11.50 6.59 -6.33
N LEU A 180 -11.53 6.87 -7.64
CA LEU A 180 -12.62 6.41 -8.50
C LEU A 180 -12.66 4.88 -8.58
N ALA A 181 -11.51 4.20 -8.67
CA ALA A 181 -11.46 2.74 -8.68
C ALA A 181 -12.04 2.13 -7.39
N LEU A 182 -11.76 2.72 -6.23
CA LEU A 182 -12.34 2.30 -4.95
C LEU A 182 -13.87 2.48 -4.92
N LEU A 183 -14.35 3.64 -5.38
CA LEU A 183 -15.78 3.95 -5.39
C LEU A 183 -16.57 3.04 -6.36
N VAL A 184 -15.95 2.62 -7.46
CA VAL A 184 -16.58 1.75 -8.46
C VAL A 184 -16.52 0.28 -8.04
N HIS A 185 -15.41 -0.19 -7.48
CA HIS A 185 -15.17 -1.62 -7.28
C HIS A 185 -15.33 -2.11 -5.84
N LEU A 186 -15.04 -1.27 -4.84
CA LEU A 186 -15.02 -1.70 -3.44
C LEU A 186 -16.21 -1.17 -2.65
N LEU A 187 -16.59 0.10 -2.85
CA LEU A 187 -17.75 0.69 -2.16
C LEU A 187 -19.07 -0.08 -2.38
N PRO A 188 -19.44 -0.52 -3.61
CA PRO A 188 -20.66 -1.29 -3.83
C PRO A 188 -20.48 -2.79 -3.58
N SER A 189 -19.26 -3.28 -3.32
CA SER A 189 -19.00 -4.71 -3.17
C SER A 189 -19.66 -5.29 -1.92
N ALA A 190 -20.11 -6.54 -2.04
CA ALA A 190 -20.58 -7.34 -0.91
C ALA A 190 -19.49 -8.26 -0.33
N GLU A 191 -18.31 -8.29 -0.95
CA GLU A 191 -17.18 -9.14 -0.54
C GLU A 191 -16.14 -8.40 0.30
N TRP A 192 -16.24 -7.08 0.38
CA TRP A 192 -15.24 -6.21 1.01
C TRP A 192 -15.84 -5.37 2.13
N THR A 193 -15.21 -5.44 3.30
CA THR A 193 -15.53 -4.60 4.44
C THR A 193 -14.46 -3.52 4.60
N TYR A 194 -14.86 -2.25 4.56
CA TYR A 194 -13.95 -1.13 4.81
C TYR A 194 -13.56 -1.04 6.28
N GLU A 195 -12.25 -1.13 6.58
CA GLU A 195 -11.72 -1.12 7.95
C GLU A 195 -11.11 0.22 8.38
N GLY A 196 -11.07 1.21 7.48
CA GLY A 196 -10.55 2.55 7.75
C GLY A 196 -9.35 2.93 6.88
N ARG A 197 -8.68 4.02 7.25
CA ARG A 197 -7.48 4.54 6.56
C ARG A 197 -6.44 5.12 7.52
N SER A 198 -5.19 5.15 7.07
CA SER A 198 -4.12 6.01 7.59
C SER A 198 -3.66 6.92 6.45
N GLY A 199 -3.93 8.22 6.55
CA GLY A 199 -3.74 9.14 5.42
C GLY A 199 -4.47 8.61 4.18
N SER A 200 -3.75 8.48 3.07
CA SER A 200 -4.20 7.99 1.77
C SER A 200 -4.22 6.46 1.67
N MET A 201 -3.81 5.73 2.70
CA MET A 201 -3.80 4.26 2.69
C MET A 201 -5.08 3.71 3.30
N VAL A 202 -5.95 3.15 2.47
CA VAL A 202 -7.16 2.43 2.91
C VAL A 202 -6.87 0.95 3.16
N GLN A 203 -7.71 0.31 3.97
CA GLN A 203 -7.66 -1.13 4.21
C GLN A 203 -9.07 -1.70 4.13
N TYR A 204 -9.17 -2.82 3.43
CA TYR A 204 -10.37 -3.62 3.34
C TYR A 204 -10.07 -5.04 3.82
N ARG A 205 -11.06 -5.68 4.42
CA ARG A 205 -11.04 -7.12 4.70
C ARG A 205 -11.97 -7.85 3.76
N ARG A 206 -11.51 -8.95 3.17
CA ARG A 206 -12.37 -9.83 2.37
C ARG A 206 -13.31 -10.59 3.30
N SER A 207 -14.52 -10.09 3.45
CA SER A 207 -15.53 -10.60 4.37
C SER A 207 -16.90 -10.09 3.92
N VAL A 208 -17.95 -10.87 4.18
CA VAL A 208 -19.33 -10.42 3.92
C VAL A 208 -19.80 -9.65 5.16
N PRO A 209 -19.90 -8.30 5.10
CA PRO A 209 -20.32 -7.52 6.26
C PRO A 209 -21.79 -7.77 6.58
N ALA A 210 -22.15 -7.72 7.87
CA ALA A 210 -23.55 -7.62 8.25
C ALA A 210 -24.16 -6.31 7.69
N GLY A 211 -25.48 -6.26 7.46
CA GLY A 211 -26.12 -5.12 6.80
C GLY A 211 -25.81 -3.75 7.43
N TRP A 212 -25.75 -3.68 8.77
CA TRP A 212 -25.40 -2.45 9.49
C TRP A 212 -23.91 -2.11 9.38
N GLU A 213 -23.02 -3.11 9.44
CA GLU A 213 -21.57 -2.93 9.31
C GLU A 213 -21.22 -2.39 7.93
N ARG A 214 -21.94 -2.86 6.91
CA ARG A 214 -21.83 -2.38 5.55
C ARG A 214 -22.20 -0.90 5.45
N LEU A 215 -23.36 -0.51 6.00
CA LEU A 215 -23.80 0.89 5.99
C LEU A 215 -22.83 1.80 6.76
N ALA A 216 -22.37 1.37 7.94
CA ALA A 216 -21.38 2.10 8.73
C ALA A 216 -20.03 2.22 7.98
N GLY A 217 -19.59 1.15 7.31
CA GLY A 217 -18.41 1.13 6.47
C GLY A 217 -18.49 2.14 5.32
N VAL A 218 -19.61 2.12 4.59
CA VAL A 218 -19.88 3.07 3.50
C VAL A 218 -19.91 4.51 4.01
N ALA A 219 -20.61 4.78 5.12
CA ALA A 219 -20.66 6.12 5.70
C ALA A 219 -19.27 6.64 6.10
N ARG A 220 -18.46 5.80 6.77
CA ARG A 220 -17.07 6.13 7.12
C ARG A 220 -16.22 6.39 5.89
N GLN A 221 -16.35 5.57 4.85
CA GLN A 221 -15.59 5.75 3.62
C GLN A 221 -15.98 7.06 2.91
N LEU A 222 -17.29 7.35 2.79
CA LEU A 222 -17.78 8.59 2.18
C LEU A 222 -17.41 9.84 2.98
N SER A 223 -17.30 9.74 4.31
CA SER A 223 -16.81 10.85 5.15
C SER A 223 -15.38 11.29 4.80
N SER A 224 -14.60 10.41 4.15
CA SER A 224 -13.26 10.73 3.67
C SER A 224 -13.26 11.61 2.41
N LEU A 225 -14.40 11.81 1.75
CA LEU A 225 -14.50 12.68 0.57
C LEU A 225 -14.25 14.16 0.89
N GLY A 226 -14.52 14.61 2.12
CA GLY A 226 -14.12 15.96 2.56
C GLY A 226 -12.60 16.14 2.60
N TRP A 227 -11.89 15.11 3.07
CA TRP A 227 -10.42 15.08 3.04
C TRP A 227 -9.89 14.99 1.60
N PHE A 228 -10.54 14.21 0.73
CA PHE A 228 -10.22 14.16 -0.70
C PHE A 228 -10.33 15.54 -1.36
N ALA A 229 -11.44 16.24 -1.14
CA ALA A 229 -11.66 17.58 -1.71
C ALA A 229 -10.58 18.56 -1.23
N ARG A 230 -10.22 18.53 0.06
CA ARG A 230 -9.10 19.30 0.60
C ARG A 230 -7.79 18.98 -0.12
N ASN A 231 -7.46 17.70 -0.30
CA ASN A 231 -6.22 17.30 -0.94
C ASN A 231 -6.15 17.74 -2.40
N LEU A 232 -7.26 17.68 -3.14
CA LEU A 232 -7.31 18.21 -4.49
C LEU A 232 -7.00 19.70 -4.51
N LEU A 233 -7.60 20.49 -3.60
CA LEU A 233 -7.32 21.93 -3.49
C LEU A 233 -5.85 22.21 -3.16
N VAL A 234 -5.26 21.44 -2.24
CA VAL A 234 -3.84 21.54 -1.89
C VAL A 234 -2.96 21.24 -3.10
N LYS A 235 -3.23 20.14 -3.82
CA LYS A 235 -2.48 19.76 -5.02
C LYS A 235 -2.59 20.82 -6.11
N THR A 236 -3.79 21.36 -6.35
CA THR A 236 -4.00 22.49 -7.26
C THR A 236 -3.15 23.68 -6.84
N ALA A 237 -3.18 24.07 -5.56
CA ALA A 237 -2.39 25.19 -5.05
C ALA A 237 -0.88 24.99 -5.24
N MET A 238 -0.37 23.79 -5.00
CA MET A 238 1.05 23.45 -5.22
C MET A 238 1.44 23.53 -6.71
N VAL A 239 0.63 22.95 -7.60
CA VAL A 239 0.87 22.99 -9.06
C VAL A 239 0.82 24.43 -9.58
N THR A 240 -0.10 25.25 -9.08
CA THR A 240 -0.22 26.68 -9.45
C THR A 240 0.74 27.60 -8.69
N ARG A 241 1.65 27.06 -7.85
CA ARG A 241 2.60 27.79 -7.00
C ARG A 241 1.97 28.82 -6.03
N LEU A 242 0.70 28.64 -5.67
CA LEU A 242 -0.03 29.46 -4.69
C LEU A 242 0.25 28.97 -3.26
N ARG A 243 1.52 28.99 -2.86
CA ARG A 243 1.99 28.49 -1.55
C ARG A 243 1.26 29.05 -0.31
N PRO A 244 0.81 30.33 -0.28
CA PRO A 244 0.02 30.84 0.84
C PRO A 244 -1.31 30.10 1.04
N LEU A 245 -1.95 29.63 -0.04
CA LEU A 245 -3.22 28.91 0.02
C LEU A 245 -3.05 27.49 0.58
N ALA A 246 -1.93 26.81 0.28
CA ALA A 246 -1.62 25.50 0.85
C ALA A 246 -1.46 25.55 2.39
N ARG A 247 -0.84 26.62 2.91
CA ARG A 247 -0.69 26.82 4.37
C ARG A 247 -2.02 27.11 5.06
N VAL A 248 -2.92 27.88 4.43
CA VAL A 248 -4.28 28.13 4.94
C VAL A 248 -5.10 26.84 5.04
N LEU A 249 -4.84 25.87 4.16
CA LEU A 249 -5.45 24.55 4.21
C LEU A 249 -4.77 23.61 5.24
N GLY A 250 -3.83 24.10 6.05
CA GLY A 250 -3.14 23.31 7.09
C GLY A 250 -2.09 22.35 6.54
N HIS A 251 -1.43 22.70 5.44
CA HIS A 251 -0.34 21.92 4.86
C HIS A 251 0.98 22.69 4.94
N ASP A 252 2.08 21.98 5.23
CA ASP A 252 3.42 22.55 5.32
C ASP A 252 3.90 23.18 3.99
N GLY A 253 3.33 22.74 2.87
CA GLY A 253 3.64 23.21 1.52
C GLY A 253 4.93 22.61 0.94
N GLU A 254 5.50 21.62 1.61
CA GLU A 254 6.77 20.97 1.23
C GLU A 254 6.59 19.48 0.91
N THR A 255 5.65 18.81 1.58
CA THR A 255 5.33 17.39 1.34
C THR A 255 4.16 17.24 0.37
N TRP A 256 3.98 16.10 -0.29
CA TRP A 256 2.71 15.83 -1.00
C TRP A 256 1.65 15.38 0.03
N PRO A 257 0.37 15.75 -0.13
CA PRO A 257 -0.66 15.36 0.84
C PRO A 257 -0.96 13.87 0.73
N TYR A 258 -0.38 13.09 1.66
CA TYR A 258 -0.68 11.68 1.93
C TYR A 258 -1.45 11.56 3.24
#